data_AF-A0A3M1M6W3-F1
#
_entry.id   AF-A0A3M1M6W3-F1
#
_cell.length_a   1.000
_cell.length_b   1.000
_cell.length_c   1.000
_cell.angle_alpha   90.00
_cell.angle_beta   90.00
_cell.angle_gamma   90.00
#
_symmetry.space_group_name_H-M   'P 1'
#
loop_
_entity.id
_entity.type
_entity.pdbx_description
1 polymer ?
#
loop_
_entity_poly.entity_id
_entity_poly.type
_entity_poly.pdbx_seq_one_letter_code
_entity_poly.pdbx_strand_id
1 'polypeptide(L)'
;MELAARRHDVLILSSEAISGIVFYHYRLKLVEHFRQRGYAIHLVLYLRDSPEFLNAAYQQNTRMMREARSFHDYVAFTALGSGGPRPVLRLTGRLDDRLRAAGRLHFRPYDAALREKGIEQDFVDLLNTVCRDEGTATADAPLSVRDVATPRRLNEGCGPLQIEVSRRIAAALLERYPRRLLVQASHGQSHADQVARGIRRAGIREPSYWGFGPELYHRVREALAEENERFAQAVWERSWDAIFPPRPDERLVSNDLVDAGTDEMRALADRLHARIAPSIEAKVARRVARLKPSER
;
A
#
# COMPACT_ATOMS: atom_id res chain seq x y z
N MET A 1 24.62 2.81 -3.18
CA MET A 1 23.76 3.81 -3.85
C MET A 1 24.68 4.68 -4.70
N GLU A 2 24.65 4.43 -6.00
CA GLU A 2 25.64 4.82 -7.01
C GLU A 2 25.25 6.12 -7.73
N LEU A 3 24.42 6.96 -7.09
CA LEU A 3 23.91 8.21 -7.64
C LEU A 3 24.98 9.31 -7.77
N ALA A 4 26.14 9.14 -7.13
CA ALA A 4 27.17 10.18 -7.04
C ALA A 4 28.07 10.28 -8.29
N ALA A 5 28.04 9.33 -9.22
CA ALA A 5 28.97 9.28 -10.34
C ALA A 5 28.51 10.05 -11.59
N ARG A 6 27.22 10.45 -11.67
CA ARG A 6 26.67 11.14 -12.84
C ARG A 6 25.80 12.32 -12.39
N ARG A 7 25.90 13.43 -13.13
CA ARG A 7 24.97 14.56 -12.97
C ARG A 7 23.67 14.20 -13.68
N HIS A 8 22.56 14.37 -12.99
CA HIS A 8 21.22 14.10 -13.51
C HIS A 8 20.40 15.38 -13.47
N ASP A 9 19.76 15.74 -14.58
CA ASP A 9 18.84 16.89 -14.64
C ASP A 9 17.53 16.58 -13.92
N VAL A 10 17.09 15.31 -13.99
CA VAL A 10 15.91 14.79 -13.30
C VAL A 10 16.26 13.47 -12.61
N LEU A 11 15.87 13.34 -11.34
CA LEU A 11 16.04 12.12 -10.57
C LEU A 11 14.70 11.62 -10.04
N ILE A 12 14.33 10.41 -10.44
CA ILE A 12 13.10 9.76 -9.97
C ILE A 12 13.47 8.71 -8.93
N LEU A 13 12.93 8.86 -7.73
CA LEU A 13 13.10 7.90 -6.63
C LEU A 13 11.74 7.27 -6.31
N SER A 14 11.56 6.01 -6.69
CA SER A 14 10.36 5.24 -6.38
C SER A 14 10.74 3.97 -5.62
N SER A 15 10.29 3.87 -4.37
CA SER A 15 10.43 2.67 -3.56
C SER A 15 9.46 2.72 -2.39
N GLU A 16 8.78 1.60 -2.11
CA GLU A 16 7.93 1.46 -0.91
C GLU A 16 8.72 1.76 0.38
N ALA A 17 10.02 1.45 0.43
CA ALA A 17 10.88 1.77 1.56
C ALA A 17 11.07 3.28 1.74
N ILE A 18 11.12 4.05 0.65
CA ILE A 18 11.24 5.51 0.68
C ILE A 18 9.92 6.12 1.15
N SER A 19 8.78 5.64 0.65
CA SER A 19 7.46 6.07 1.12
C SER A 19 7.31 5.84 2.64
N GLY A 20 7.78 4.69 3.11
CA GLY A 20 7.99 4.34 4.52
C GLY A 20 8.65 5.47 5.34
N ILE A 21 9.84 5.86 4.90
CA ILE A 21 10.74 6.78 5.61
C ILE A 21 10.23 8.23 5.56
N VAL A 22 9.75 8.66 4.39
CA VAL A 22 9.34 10.06 4.15
C VAL A 22 7.98 10.35 4.77
N PHE A 23 6.97 9.51 4.51
CA PHE A 23 5.59 9.84 4.87
C PHE A 23 5.15 9.31 6.23
N TYR A 24 5.77 8.23 6.73
CA TYR A 24 5.35 7.63 8.02
C TYR A 24 6.28 7.96 9.17
N HIS A 25 7.56 8.21 8.89
CA HIS A 25 8.57 8.49 9.93
C HIS A 25 9.08 9.93 9.87
N TYR A 26 8.66 10.72 8.88
CA TYR A 26 9.13 12.10 8.65
C TYR A 26 10.66 12.24 8.70
N ARG A 27 11.37 11.20 8.25
CA ARG A 27 12.83 11.20 8.21
C ARG A 27 13.28 11.91 6.93
N LEU A 28 13.18 13.23 6.95
CA LEU A 28 13.44 14.11 5.82
C LEU A 28 14.91 14.26 5.45
N LYS A 29 15.84 13.57 6.14
CA LYS A 29 17.27 13.58 5.79
C LYS A 29 17.54 13.23 4.33
N LEU A 30 16.73 12.33 3.74
CA LEU A 30 16.83 12.01 2.32
C LEU A 30 16.46 13.22 1.44
N VAL A 31 15.37 13.90 1.80
CA VAL A 31 14.92 15.12 1.11
C VAL A 31 15.94 16.24 1.24
N GLU A 32 16.44 16.47 2.45
CA GLU A 32 17.48 17.47 2.74
C GLU A 32 18.76 17.19 1.95
N HIS A 33 19.17 15.92 1.85
CA HIS A 33 20.35 15.50 1.10
C HIS A 33 20.27 15.85 -0.39
N PHE A 34 19.11 15.68 -1.02
CA PHE A 34 18.91 16.06 -2.43
C PHE A 34 18.76 17.56 -2.59
N ARG A 35 18.09 18.24 -1.65
CA ARG A 35 17.99 19.71 -1.68
C ARG A 35 19.37 20.37 -1.57
N GLN A 36 20.24 19.88 -0.70
CA GLN A 36 21.62 20.35 -0.57
C GLN A 36 22.46 20.17 -1.84
N ARG A 37 22.01 19.33 -2.78
CA ARG A 37 22.62 19.12 -4.11
C ARG A 37 21.98 19.98 -5.21
N GLY A 38 21.07 20.86 -4.86
CA GLY A 38 20.40 21.77 -5.80
C GLY A 38 19.17 21.18 -6.48
N TYR A 39 18.66 20.03 -6.04
CA TYR A 39 17.42 19.47 -6.60
C TYR A 39 16.19 20.21 -6.05
N ALA A 40 15.31 20.63 -6.95
CA ALA A 40 13.92 20.92 -6.62
C ALA A 40 13.22 19.61 -6.21
N ILE A 41 12.51 19.62 -5.09
CA ILE A 41 11.90 18.42 -4.53
C ILE A 41 10.42 18.40 -4.87
N HIS A 42 9.99 17.36 -5.58
CA HIS A 42 8.60 17.07 -5.91
C HIS A 42 8.21 15.73 -5.29
N LEU A 43 7.13 15.72 -4.52
CA LEU A 43 6.60 14.53 -3.87
C LEU A 43 5.24 14.21 -4.51
N VAL A 44 5.15 13.04 -5.16
CA VAL A 44 3.93 12.60 -5.84
C VAL A 44 3.25 11.50 -5.04
N LEU A 45 1.97 11.68 -4.74
CA LEU A 45 1.16 10.73 -3.96
C LEU A 45 -0.12 10.39 -4.73
N TYR A 46 -0.33 9.08 -4.95
CA TYR A 46 -1.58 8.55 -5.48
C TYR A 46 -2.48 8.12 -4.32
N LEU A 47 -3.64 8.76 -4.17
CA LEU A 47 -4.56 8.55 -3.06
C LEU A 47 -5.79 7.74 -3.47
N ARG A 48 -6.20 6.80 -2.63
CA ARG A 48 -7.42 6.00 -2.84
C ARG A 48 -8.54 6.50 -1.95
N ASP A 49 -9.77 6.13 -2.30
CA ASP A 49 -10.90 6.20 -1.38
C ASP A 49 -10.58 5.46 -0.06
N SER A 50 -11.03 5.97 1.08
CA SER A 50 -10.56 5.47 2.40
C SER A 50 -10.85 3.98 2.63
N PRO A 51 -12.05 3.44 2.29
CA PRO A 51 -12.28 2.00 2.27
C PRO A 51 -11.33 1.24 1.33
N GLU A 52 -11.13 1.70 0.09
CA GLU A 52 -10.22 1.02 -0.84
C GLU A 52 -8.76 1.02 -0.35
N PHE A 53 -8.33 2.10 0.31
CA PHE A 53 -7.04 2.16 0.99
C PHE A 53 -6.97 1.13 2.11
N LEU A 54 -7.95 1.07 3.01
CA LEU A 54 -7.96 0.13 4.12
C LEU A 54 -7.93 -1.33 3.63
N ASN A 55 -8.71 -1.65 2.59
CA ASN A 55 -8.72 -2.96 1.97
C ASN A 55 -7.33 -3.32 1.40
N ALA A 56 -6.68 -2.38 0.69
CA ALA A 56 -5.34 -2.60 0.14
C ALA A 56 -4.26 -2.70 1.23
N ALA A 57 -4.34 -1.87 2.26
CA ALA A 57 -3.41 -1.88 3.39
C ALA A 57 -3.53 -3.19 4.19
N TYR A 58 -4.74 -3.68 4.41
CA TYR A 58 -4.97 -4.99 5.00
C TYR A 58 -4.34 -6.09 4.16
N GLN A 59 -4.62 -6.14 2.85
CA GLN A 59 -4.03 -7.12 1.95
C GLN A 59 -2.50 -7.13 2.03
N GLN A 60 -1.87 -5.96 1.99
CA GLN A 60 -0.42 -5.84 2.09
C GLN A 60 0.10 -6.32 3.45
N ASN A 61 -0.49 -5.85 4.54
CA ASN A 61 -0.05 -6.22 5.89
C ASN A 61 -0.19 -7.72 6.16
N THR A 62 -1.28 -8.33 5.73
CA THR A 62 -1.51 -9.78 5.87
C THR A 62 -0.53 -10.57 5.01
N ARG A 63 -0.29 -10.16 3.75
CA ARG A 63 0.72 -10.78 2.86
C ARG A 63 2.16 -10.68 3.41
N MET A 64 2.45 -9.63 4.17
CA MET A 64 3.73 -9.44 4.86
C MET A 64 3.81 -10.15 6.22
N MET A 65 2.76 -10.89 6.60
CA MET A 65 2.62 -11.58 7.88
C MET A 65 2.67 -10.63 9.09
N ARG A 66 2.14 -9.42 8.93
CA ARG A 66 2.12 -8.35 9.95
C ARG A 66 0.74 -8.12 10.57
N GLU A 67 -0.27 -8.79 10.02
CA GLU A 67 -1.65 -8.73 10.45
C GLU A 67 -2.24 -10.14 10.43
N ALA A 68 -2.90 -10.51 11.53
CA ALA A 68 -3.50 -11.82 11.76
C ALA A 68 -4.98 -11.73 12.16
N ARG A 69 -5.47 -10.53 12.47
CA ARG A 69 -6.87 -10.27 12.80
C ARG A 69 -7.76 -10.45 11.56
N SER A 70 -9.06 -10.61 11.80
CA SER A 70 -10.05 -10.51 10.73
C SER A 70 -10.01 -9.11 10.09
N PHE A 71 -10.58 -8.98 8.89
CA PHE A 71 -10.70 -7.67 8.26
C PHE A 71 -11.51 -6.69 9.10
N HIS A 72 -12.64 -7.17 9.63
CA HIS A 72 -13.50 -6.38 10.48
C HIS A 72 -12.75 -5.84 11.70
N ASP A 73 -12.01 -6.69 12.42
CA ASP A 73 -11.22 -6.28 13.59
C ASP A 73 -10.07 -5.34 13.23
N TYR A 74 -9.44 -5.56 12.07
CA TYR A 74 -8.43 -4.65 11.54
C TYR A 74 -8.99 -3.26 11.27
N VAL A 75 -10.15 -3.16 10.60
CA VAL A 75 -10.83 -1.89 10.31
C VAL A 75 -11.31 -1.24 11.61
N ALA A 76 -11.92 -2.01 12.50
CA ALA A 76 -12.37 -1.53 13.80
C ALA A 76 -11.21 -0.91 14.59
N PHE A 77 -10.05 -1.56 14.62
CA PHE A 77 -8.86 -1.03 15.28
C PHE A 77 -8.26 0.20 14.57
N THR A 78 -8.17 0.16 13.24
CA THR A 78 -7.36 1.12 12.46
C THR A 78 -8.13 2.39 12.10
N ALA A 79 -9.42 2.28 11.79
CA ALA A 79 -10.24 3.38 11.30
C ALA A 79 -11.28 3.85 12.31
N LEU A 80 -11.90 2.92 13.05
CA LEU A 80 -13.02 3.24 13.94
C LEU A 80 -12.61 3.41 15.42
N GLY A 81 -11.47 2.85 15.81
CA GLY A 81 -10.93 2.91 17.16
C GLY A 81 -10.08 4.15 17.43
N SER A 82 -9.80 4.39 18.72
CA SER A 82 -9.01 5.52 19.21
C SER A 82 -7.50 5.26 19.26
N GLY A 83 -7.05 4.02 19.01
CA GLY A 83 -5.66 3.58 19.26
C GLY A 83 -4.87 3.10 18.03
N GLY A 84 -5.49 3.00 16.85
CA GLY A 84 -4.83 2.53 15.64
C GLY A 84 -3.99 3.62 14.95
N PRO A 85 -2.83 3.28 14.35
CA PRO A 85 -2.14 4.22 13.48
C PRO A 85 -3.01 4.42 12.24
N ARG A 86 -3.61 5.61 12.12
CA ARG A 86 -4.44 6.06 11.00
C ARG A 86 -3.58 6.65 9.87
N PRO A 87 -3.00 5.89 8.95
CA PRO A 87 -1.83 6.35 8.19
C PRO A 87 -2.21 7.29 7.06
N VAL A 88 -3.37 7.07 6.41
CA VAL A 88 -3.94 8.02 5.44
C VAL A 88 -4.54 9.25 6.13
N LEU A 89 -5.10 9.09 7.32
CA LEU A 89 -5.67 10.23 8.05
C LEU A 89 -4.60 11.18 8.59
N ARG A 90 -3.36 10.70 8.76
CA ARG A 90 -2.21 11.58 9.01
C ARG A 90 -1.83 12.44 7.80
N LEU A 91 -2.18 12.03 6.58
CA LEU A 91 -2.00 12.84 5.37
C LEU A 91 -3.20 13.77 5.14
N THR A 92 -4.43 13.35 5.50
CA THR A 92 -5.66 14.10 5.25
C THR A 92 -6.03 15.09 6.37
N GLY A 93 -5.74 14.77 7.63
CA GLY A 93 -6.16 15.55 8.79
C GLY A 93 -5.40 16.86 8.97
N ARG A 94 -4.10 16.86 8.64
CA ARG A 94 -3.24 18.05 8.48
C ARG A 94 -2.08 17.63 7.59
N LEU A 95 -2.04 18.13 6.36
CA LEU A 95 -0.83 18.15 5.56
C LEU A 95 0.31 18.71 6.42
N ASP A 96 1.15 17.82 6.96
CA ASP A 96 2.19 18.19 7.92
C ASP A 96 3.03 19.32 7.30
N ASP A 97 3.17 20.44 8.02
CA ASP A 97 3.97 21.58 7.57
C ASP A 97 5.39 21.16 7.19
N ARG A 98 5.90 20.07 7.81
CA ARG A 98 7.19 19.46 7.45
C ARG A 98 7.19 18.88 6.04
N LEU A 99 6.10 18.25 5.60
CA LEU A 99 5.99 17.74 4.22
C LEU A 99 5.83 18.88 3.21
N ARG A 100 5.09 19.94 3.56
CA ARG A 100 5.02 21.14 2.70
C ARG A 100 6.38 21.85 2.61
N ALA A 101 7.13 21.91 3.72
CA ALA A 101 8.50 22.39 3.75
C ALA A 101 9.49 21.43 3.07
N ALA A 102 9.13 20.16 2.86
CA ALA A 102 9.96 19.17 2.19
C ALA A 102 10.00 19.39 0.67
N GLY A 103 8.94 19.91 0.06
CA GLY A 103 8.91 20.17 -1.38
C GLY A 103 7.50 20.42 -1.91
N ARG A 104 7.37 20.50 -3.24
CA ARG A 104 6.07 20.61 -3.89
C ARG A 104 5.34 19.27 -3.84
N LEU A 105 4.12 19.28 -3.29
CA LEU A 105 3.30 18.09 -3.13
C LEU A 105 2.30 17.97 -4.29
N HIS A 106 2.23 16.79 -4.90
CA HIS A 106 1.32 16.48 -6.00
C HIS A 106 0.42 15.32 -5.58
N PHE A 107 -0.86 15.61 -5.30
CA PHE A 107 -1.84 14.58 -4.96
C PHE A 107 -2.67 14.21 -6.17
N ARG A 108 -2.63 12.94 -6.54
CA ARG A 108 -3.35 12.38 -7.68
C ARG A 108 -4.44 11.42 -7.19
N PRO A 109 -5.71 11.57 -7.60
CA PRO A 109 -6.75 10.63 -7.22
C PRO A 109 -6.56 9.30 -7.95
N TYR A 110 -6.54 8.20 -7.22
CA TYR A 110 -6.52 6.83 -7.73
C TYR A 110 -7.95 6.33 -7.98
N ASP A 111 -8.67 7.08 -8.81
CA ASP A 111 -10.06 6.84 -9.17
C ASP A 111 -10.19 5.91 -10.40
N ALA A 112 -11.41 5.78 -10.92
CA ALA A 112 -11.68 4.98 -12.11
C ALA A 112 -11.00 5.55 -13.36
N ALA A 113 -10.99 6.87 -13.53
CA ALA A 113 -10.38 7.55 -14.68
C ALA A 113 -8.86 7.32 -14.71
N LEU A 114 -8.19 7.40 -13.56
CA LEU A 114 -6.77 7.07 -13.47
C LEU A 114 -6.51 5.60 -13.78
N ARG A 115 -7.36 4.67 -13.32
CA ARG A 115 -7.19 3.23 -13.60
C ARG A 115 -7.32 2.92 -15.09
N GLU A 116 -8.22 3.61 -15.78
CA GLU A 116 -8.40 3.50 -17.23
C GLU A 116 -7.19 4.09 -17.98
N LYS A 117 -6.73 5.28 -17.56
CA LYS A 117 -5.55 5.95 -18.14
C LYS A 117 -4.23 5.21 -17.87
N GLY A 118 -4.11 4.57 -16.71
CA GLY A 118 -2.86 3.99 -16.20
C GLY A 118 -2.06 4.99 -15.36
N ILE A 119 -1.49 4.52 -14.24
CA ILE A 119 -0.68 5.34 -13.34
C ILE A 119 0.57 5.84 -14.07
N GLU A 120 1.18 4.99 -14.89
CA GLU A 120 2.41 5.30 -15.60
C GLU A 120 2.21 6.48 -16.55
N GLN A 121 1.09 6.51 -17.29
CA GLN A 121 0.77 7.62 -18.18
C GLN A 121 0.49 8.89 -17.40
N ASP A 122 -0.29 8.81 -16.32
CA ASP A 122 -0.55 9.98 -15.49
C ASP A 122 0.71 10.56 -14.86
N PHE A 123 1.61 9.69 -14.39
CA PHE A 123 2.87 10.09 -13.80
C PHE A 123 3.78 10.76 -14.84
N VAL A 124 3.86 10.23 -16.06
CA VAL A 124 4.64 10.83 -17.15
C VAL A 124 4.07 12.19 -17.56
N ASP A 125 2.74 12.33 -17.64
CA ASP A 125 2.11 13.62 -17.93
C ASP A 125 2.44 14.66 -16.84
N LEU A 126 2.37 14.25 -15.57
CA LEU A 126 2.77 15.10 -14.45
C LEU A 126 4.26 15.47 -14.52
N LEU A 127 5.12 14.49 -14.81
CA LEU A 127 6.56 14.71 -14.93
C LEU A 127 6.89 15.70 -16.04
N ASN A 128 6.24 15.59 -17.20
CA ASN A 128 6.40 16.54 -18.30
C ASN A 128 5.98 17.96 -17.89
N THR A 129 4.90 18.11 -17.11
CA THR A 129 4.49 19.41 -16.57
C THR A 129 5.50 19.95 -15.57
N VAL A 130 5.96 19.13 -14.62
CA VAL A 130 6.98 19.52 -13.64
C VAL A 130 8.27 19.96 -14.33
N CYS A 131 8.77 19.19 -15.31
CA CYS A 131 9.97 19.55 -16.06
C CYS A 131 9.80 20.87 -16.82
N ARG A 132 8.61 21.15 -17.36
CA ARG A 132 8.32 22.42 -18.03
C ARG A 132 8.36 23.59 -17.05
N ASP A 133 7.71 23.44 -15.90
CA ASP A 133 7.61 24.46 -14.86
C ASP A 133 8.97 24.77 -14.21
N GLU A 134 9.83 23.75 -14.07
CA GLU A 134 11.20 23.88 -13.55
C GLU A 134 12.22 24.28 -14.63
N GLY A 135 11.80 24.44 -15.90
CA GLY A 135 12.68 24.82 -17.00
C GLY A 135 13.69 23.73 -17.42
N THR A 136 13.43 22.46 -17.08
CA THR A 136 14.27 21.30 -17.44
C THR A 136 13.71 20.51 -18.62
N ALA A 137 12.57 20.91 -19.19
CA ALA A 137 11.99 20.27 -20.36
C ALA A 137 12.78 20.59 -21.63
N THR A 138 13.11 19.57 -22.41
CA THR A 138 13.54 19.74 -23.81
C THR A 138 12.31 19.96 -24.68
N ALA A 139 12.21 21.14 -25.30
CA ALA A 139 11.04 21.57 -26.09
C ALA A 139 10.63 20.57 -27.19
N ASP A 140 11.56 19.77 -27.69
CA ASP A 140 11.38 18.97 -28.91
C ASP A 140 10.97 17.51 -28.66
N ALA A 141 10.94 17.03 -27.41
CA ALA A 141 10.59 15.64 -27.10
C ALA A 141 10.08 15.47 -25.65
N PRO A 142 8.75 15.52 -25.40
CA PRO A 142 8.20 15.14 -24.11
C PRO A 142 8.44 13.65 -23.86
N LEU A 143 8.62 13.28 -22.59
CA LEU A 143 8.76 11.88 -22.20
C LEU A 143 7.48 11.12 -22.55
N SER A 144 7.63 9.93 -23.13
CA SER A 144 6.56 8.95 -23.32
C SER A 144 6.63 7.87 -22.25
N VAL A 145 5.50 7.24 -21.93
CA VAL A 145 5.47 6.05 -21.07
C VAL A 145 6.38 4.96 -21.60
N ARG A 146 6.50 4.83 -22.94
CA ARG A 146 7.39 3.85 -23.57
C ARG A 146 8.87 4.08 -23.23
N ASP A 147 9.25 5.32 -22.92
CA ASP A 147 10.63 5.68 -22.57
C ASP A 147 10.95 5.40 -21.10
N VAL A 148 9.92 5.33 -20.24
CA VAL A 148 10.07 5.25 -18.78
C VAL A 148 9.65 3.89 -18.22
N ALA A 149 8.73 3.19 -18.88
CA ALA A 149 8.17 1.94 -18.38
C ALA A 149 7.95 0.92 -19.49
N THR A 150 8.40 -0.31 -19.26
CA THR A 150 7.80 -1.47 -19.92
C THR A 150 6.56 -1.86 -19.11
N PRO A 151 5.34 -1.81 -19.68
CA PRO A 151 4.14 -2.18 -18.93
C PRO A 151 4.21 -3.66 -18.56
N ARG A 152 4.62 -3.93 -17.33
CA ARG A 152 4.43 -5.22 -16.68
C ARG A 152 3.49 -4.99 -15.51
N ARG A 153 2.28 -5.54 -15.61
CA ARG A 153 1.35 -5.59 -14.48
C ARG A 153 1.91 -6.58 -13.46
N LEU A 154 2.77 -6.11 -12.56
CA LEU A 154 3.49 -6.95 -11.59
C LEU A 154 2.69 -7.23 -10.31
N ASN A 155 1.63 -6.46 -10.05
CA ASN A 155 0.80 -6.63 -8.88
C ASN A 155 -0.50 -7.36 -9.25
N GLU A 156 -0.42 -8.68 -9.38
CA GLU A 156 -1.61 -9.52 -9.24
C GLU A 156 -2.19 -9.29 -7.83
N GLY A 157 -3.45 -8.84 -7.76
CA GLY A 157 -4.16 -8.74 -6.49
C GLY A 157 -4.23 -10.11 -5.81
N CYS A 158 -4.23 -10.14 -4.48
CA CYS A 158 -4.43 -11.39 -3.77
C CYS A 158 -5.92 -11.69 -3.60
N GLY A 159 -6.25 -12.98 -3.55
CA GLY A 159 -7.59 -13.46 -3.27
C GLY A 159 -7.82 -13.85 -1.80
N PRO A 160 -9.05 -14.25 -1.47
CA PRO A 160 -9.46 -14.55 -0.10
C PRO A 160 -8.78 -15.77 0.53
N LEU A 161 -8.47 -16.83 -0.22
CA LEU A 161 -7.66 -17.96 0.27
C LEU A 161 -6.23 -17.51 0.54
N GLN A 162 -5.64 -16.69 -0.33
CA GLN A 162 -4.29 -16.16 -0.08
C GLN A 162 -4.25 -15.34 1.21
N ILE A 163 -5.25 -14.49 1.44
CA ILE A 163 -5.40 -13.72 2.67
C ILE A 163 -5.55 -14.64 3.87
N GLU A 164 -6.45 -15.61 3.81
CA GLU A 164 -6.72 -16.51 4.94
C GLU A 164 -5.51 -17.37 5.32
N VAL A 165 -4.83 -17.97 4.32
CA VAL A 165 -3.61 -18.74 4.56
C VAL A 165 -2.52 -17.85 5.16
N SER A 166 -2.36 -16.63 4.64
CA SER A 166 -1.36 -15.68 5.16
C SER A 166 -1.69 -15.24 6.59
N ARG A 167 -2.98 -15.01 6.90
CA ARG A 167 -3.47 -14.63 8.23
C ARG A 167 -3.16 -15.70 9.28
N ARG A 168 -3.36 -16.96 8.96
CA ARG A 168 -3.05 -18.10 9.84
C ARG A 168 -1.56 -18.25 10.10
N ILE A 169 -0.74 -18.09 9.05
CA ILE A 169 0.72 -18.08 9.20
C ILE A 169 1.15 -16.89 10.07
N ALA A 170 0.57 -15.71 9.86
CA ALA A 170 0.84 -14.55 10.68
C ALA A 170 0.48 -14.79 12.15
N ALA A 171 -0.67 -15.41 12.44
CA ALA A 171 -1.08 -15.78 13.79
C ALA A 171 -0.06 -16.71 14.46
N ALA A 172 0.30 -17.81 13.80
CA ALA A 172 1.28 -18.78 14.32
C ALA A 172 2.67 -18.15 14.55
N LEU A 173 3.07 -17.19 13.71
CA LEU A 173 4.33 -16.47 13.88
C LEU A 173 4.27 -15.45 15.03
N LEU A 174 3.14 -14.74 15.20
CA LEU A 174 2.95 -13.75 16.27
C LEU A 174 2.86 -14.38 17.66
N GLU A 175 2.44 -15.65 17.76
CA GLU A 175 2.52 -16.42 18.99
C GLU A 175 3.96 -16.72 19.42
N ARG A 176 4.88 -16.85 18.45
CA ARG A 176 6.27 -17.27 18.69
C ARG A 176 7.27 -16.12 18.75
N TYR A 177 6.98 -15.02 18.06
CA TYR A 177 7.90 -13.91 17.91
C TYR A 177 7.20 -12.57 18.12
N PRO A 178 7.83 -11.61 18.82
CA PRO A 178 7.30 -10.26 18.93
C PRO A 178 7.21 -9.62 17.55
N ARG A 179 6.17 -8.80 17.35
CA ARG A 179 5.86 -8.16 16.06
C ARG A 179 7.05 -7.42 15.44
N ARG A 180 7.88 -6.76 16.26
CA ARG A 180 9.09 -6.04 15.80
C ARG A 180 10.08 -6.98 15.10
N LEU A 181 10.29 -8.18 15.64
CA LEU A 181 11.18 -9.17 15.06
C LEU A 181 10.65 -9.70 13.73
N LEU A 182 9.34 -9.96 13.67
CA LEU A 182 8.69 -10.40 12.43
C LEU A 182 8.83 -9.34 11.33
N VAL A 183 8.63 -8.07 11.65
CA VAL A 183 8.79 -6.97 10.68
C VAL A 183 10.20 -6.94 10.07
N GLN A 184 11.24 -7.20 10.88
CA GLN A 184 12.63 -7.26 10.41
C GLN A 184 12.91 -8.55 9.62
N ALA A 185 12.42 -9.69 10.10
CA ALA A 185 12.63 -10.98 9.47
C ALA A 185 11.86 -11.14 8.15
N SER A 186 10.68 -10.53 8.03
CA SER A 186 9.83 -10.57 6.83
C SER A 186 10.14 -9.46 5.82
N HIS A 187 11.01 -8.51 6.16
CA HIS A 187 11.36 -7.42 5.25
C HIS A 187 12.03 -7.94 3.97
N GLY A 188 11.51 -7.51 2.81
CA GLY A 188 11.99 -7.93 1.49
C GLY A 188 11.77 -9.41 1.16
N GLN A 189 10.92 -10.12 1.90
CA GLN A 189 10.65 -11.54 1.66
C GLN A 189 9.43 -11.78 0.76
N SER A 190 9.56 -12.77 -0.13
CA SER A 190 8.50 -13.25 -1.01
C SER A 190 7.60 -14.29 -0.34
N HIS A 191 7.26 -14.12 0.95
CA HIS A 191 6.34 -15.03 1.66
C HIS A 191 4.98 -15.06 0.98
N ALA A 192 4.47 -13.89 0.61
CA ALA A 192 3.27 -13.75 -0.20
C ALA A 192 3.34 -14.54 -1.53
N ASP A 193 4.48 -14.51 -2.22
CA ASP A 193 4.65 -15.25 -3.49
C ASP A 193 4.72 -16.76 -3.27
N GLN A 194 5.20 -17.22 -2.10
CA GLN A 194 5.15 -18.63 -1.76
C GLN A 194 3.71 -19.11 -1.57
N VAL A 195 2.87 -18.34 -0.89
CA VAL A 195 1.44 -18.63 -0.76
C VAL A 195 0.77 -18.61 -2.14
N ALA A 196 0.98 -17.53 -2.92
CA ALA A 196 0.41 -17.40 -4.27
C ALA A 196 0.83 -18.55 -5.19
N ARG A 197 2.11 -18.97 -5.16
CA ARG A 197 2.57 -20.15 -5.92
C ARG A 197 1.92 -21.43 -5.46
N GLY A 198 1.68 -21.60 -4.15
CA GLY A 198 0.98 -22.76 -3.62
C GLY A 198 -0.45 -22.87 -4.14
N ILE A 199 -1.17 -21.74 -4.17
CA ILE A 199 -2.53 -21.64 -4.69
C ILE A 199 -2.57 -21.91 -6.19
N ARG A 200 -1.68 -21.28 -6.98
CA ARG A 200 -1.59 -21.52 -8.43
C ARG A 200 -1.28 -22.97 -8.78
N ARG A 201 -0.39 -23.63 -8.02
CA ARG A 201 -0.08 -25.07 -8.21
C ARG A 201 -1.25 -25.98 -7.91
N ALA A 202 -2.18 -25.54 -7.06
CA ALA A 202 -3.43 -26.24 -6.81
C ALA A 202 -4.50 -25.96 -7.88
N GLY A 203 -4.19 -25.20 -8.93
CA GLY A 203 -5.13 -24.90 -10.02
C GLY A 203 -6.22 -23.89 -9.65
N ILE A 204 -6.09 -23.23 -8.49
CA ILE A 204 -7.11 -22.33 -7.97
C ILE A 204 -6.90 -20.94 -8.56
N ARG A 205 -7.98 -20.36 -9.09
CA ARG A 205 -8.06 -18.94 -9.44
C ARG A 205 -8.98 -18.25 -8.45
N GLU A 206 -8.54 -17.10 -7.96
CA GLU A 206 -9.27 -16.36 -6.95
C GLU A 206 -9.74 -15.01 -7.50
N PRO A 207 -10.91 -14.52 -7.06
CA PRO A 207 -11.27 -13.12 -7.27
C PRO A 207 -10.33 -12.22 -6.46
N SER A 208 -10.30 -10.93 -6.79
CA SER A 208 -9.61 -9.95 -5.94
C SER A 208 -10.28 -9.88 -4.57
N TYR A 209 -9.47 -9.85 -3.53
CA TYR A 209 -9.96 -9.74 -2.17
C TYR A 209 -10.68 -8.41 -1.90
N TRP A 210 -11.82 -8.50 -1.23
CA TRP A 210 -12.62 -7.39 -0.76
C TRP A 210 -13.28 -7.77 0.56
N GLY A 211 -12.88 -7.11 1.66
CA GLY A 211 -13.39 -7.42 2.99
C GLY A 211 -14.63 -6.62 3.43
N PHE A 212 -15.05 -5.61 2.66
CA PHE A 212 -16.18 -4.76 3.05
C PHE A 212 -17.53 -5.33 2.62
N GLY A 213 -18.44 -5.48 3.57
CA GLY A 213 -19.89 -5.43 3.33
C GLY A 213 -20.44 -4.00 3.40
N PRO A 214 -21.73 -3.78 3.09
CA PRO A 214 -22.35 -2.45 3.05
C PRO A 214 -22.25 -1.70 4.38
N GLU A 215 -22.52 -2.37 5.50
CA GLU A 215 -22.58 -1.74 6.82
C GLU A 215 -21.21 -1.23 7.26
N LEU A 216 -20.16 -2.06 7.12
CA LEU A 216 -18.80 -1.67 7.49
C LEU A 216 -18.26 -0.58 6.56
N TYR A 217 -18.62 -0.62 5.27
CA TYR A 217 -18.22 0.38 4.29
C TYR A 217 -18.77 1.77 4.64
N HIS A 218 -20.09 1.87 4.89
CA HIS A 218 -20.75 3.12 5.23
C HIS A 218 -20.24 3.68 6.56
N ARG A 219 -20.08 2.83 7.58
CA ARG A 219 -19.50 3.25 8.86
C ARG A 219 -18.10 3.85 8.72
N VAL A 220 -17.26 3.27 7.86
CA VAL A 220 -15.92 3.83 7.60
C VAL A 220 -16.01 5.16 6.85
N ARG A 221 -16.86 5.27 5.82
CA ARG A 221 -17.03 6.54 5.10
C ARG A 221 -17.52 7.65 6.02
N GLU A 222 -18.53 7.37 6.82
CA GLU A 222 -19.09 8.32 7.79
C GLU A 222 -18.03 8.76 8.82
N ALA A 223 -17.33 7.80 9.43
CA ALA A 223 -16.30 8.09 10.44
C ALA A 223 -15.16 8.96 9.92
N LEU A 224 -14.92 8.95 8.60
CA LEU A 224 -13.82 9.65 7.94
C LEU A 224 -14.27 10.83 7.08
N ALA A 225 -15.57 11.11 7.03
CA ALA A 225 -16.16 12.07 6.09
C ALA A 225 -15.57 13.47 6.27
N GLU A 226 -15.50 13.96 7.50
CA GLU A 226 -15.01 15.31 7.80
C GLU A 226 -13.54 15.50 7.40
N GLU A 227 -12.67 14.54 7.72
CA GLU A 227 -11.24 14.60 7.40
C GLU A 227 -10.99 14.48 5.90
N ASN A 228 -11.73 13.60 5.23
CA ASN A 228 -11.69 13.41 3.80
C ASN A 228 -12.14 14.68 3.04
N GLU A 229 -13.25 15.28 3.46
CA GLU A 229 -13.80 16.47 2.83
C GLU A 229 -12.87 17.67 2.98
N ARG A 230 -12.32 17.89 4.19
CA ARG A 230 -11.34 18.94 4.44
C ARG A 230 -10.12 18.80 3.53
N PHE A 231 -9.62 17.57 3.36
CA PHE A 231 -8.49 17.31 2.47
C PHE A 231 -8.84 17.58 1.02
N ALA A 232 -9.97 17.06 0.54
CA ALA A 232 -10.38 17.20 -0.85
C ALA A 232 -10.55 18.67 -1.23
N GLN A 233 -11.17 19.46 -0.36
CA GLN A 233 -11.34 20.88 -0.58
C GLN A 233 -10.00 21.63 -0.59
N ALA A 234 -9.07 21.27 0.31
CA ALA A 234 -7.77 21.94 0.41
C ALA A 234 -6.80 21.62 -0.74
N VAL A 235 -6.97 20.47 -1.40
CA VAL A 235 -6.01 19.95 -2.39
C VAL A 235 -6.56 19.95 -3.81
N TRP A 236 -7.86 19.73 -3.95
CA TRP A 236 -8.52 19.59 -5.25
C TRP A 236 -9.67 20.58 -5.45
N GLU A 237 -9.99 21.41 -4.45
CA GLU A 237 -11.11 22.37 -4.48
C GLU A 237 -12.45 21.73 -4.86
N ARG A 238 -12.61 20.45 -4.49
CA ARG A 238 -13.76 19.61 -4.79
C ARG A 238 -14.08 18.75 -3.59
N SER A 239 -15.33 18.30 -3.46
CA SER A 239 -15.72 17.37 -2.42
C SER A 239 -15.11 15.99 -2.62
N TRP A 240 -14.93 15.26 -1.51
CA TRP A 240 -14.37 13.91 -1.54
C TRP A 240 -15.24 12.97 -2.39
N ASP A 241 -16.56 13.05 -2.24
CA ASP A 241 -17.51 12.22 -2.99
C ASP A 241 -17.56 12.55 -4.48
N ALA A 242 -17.22 13.77 -4.88
CA ALA A 242 -17.10 14.11 -6.31
C ALA A 242 -15.88 13.48 -6.97
N ILE A 243 -14.85 13.13 -6.19
CA ILE A 243 -13.60 12.51 -6.66
C ILE A 243 -13.66 10.99 -6.48
N PHE A 244 -14.20 10.55 -5.35
CA PHE A 244 -14.41 9.15 -4.99
C PHE A 244 -15.89 8.89 -4.70
N PRO A 245 -16.72 8.76 -5.75
CA PRO A 245 -18.14 8.46 -5.58
C PRO A 245 -18.34 7.19 -4.74
N PRO A 246 -19.30 7.19 -3.80
CA PRO A 246 -19.64 6.01 -3.02
C PRO A 246 -19.95 4.83 -3.95
N ARG A 247 -19.50 3.64 -3.56
CA ARG A 247 -19.86 2.41 -4.27
C ARG A 247 -21.32 2.07 -3.96
N PRO A 248 -22.09 1.58 -4.95
CA PRO A 248 -23.43 1.10 -4.71
C PRO A 248 -23.41 -0.20 -3.90
N ASP A 249 -24.41 -0.40 -3.03
CA ASP A 249 -24.45 -1.49 -2.05
C ASP A 249 -24.42 -2.88 -2.70
N GLU A 250 -25.00 -3.03 -3.89
CA GLU A 250 -25.02 -4.29 -4.63
C GLU A 250 -23.61 -4.73 -5.06
N ARG A 251 -22.63 -3.80 -5.08
CA ARG A 251 -21.22 -4.08 -5.36
C ARG A 251 -20.39 -4.28 -4.10
N LEU A 252 -20.96 -4.12 -2.92
CA LEU A 252 -20.28 -4.27 -1.63
C LEU A 252 -20.50 -5.68 -1.07
N VAL A 253 -19.90 -6.67 -1.73
CA VAL A 253 -19.97 -8.07 -1.33
C VAL A 253 -18.62 -8.49 -0.75
N SER A 254 -18.57 -8.72 0.57
CA SER A 254 -17.36 -9.23 1.22
C SER A 254 -17.07 -10.65 0.73
N ASN A 255 -15.81 -10.92 0.41
CA ASN A 255 -15.31 -12.26 0.15
C ASN A 255 -14.29 -12.73 1.20
N ASP A 256 -14.21 -12.06 2.35
CA ASP A 256 -13.38 -12.52 3.46
C ASP A 256 -13.86 -13.88 3.98
N LEU A 257 -12.95 -14.85 4.12
CA LEU A 257 -13.30 -16.23 4.50
C LEU A 257 -13.78 -16.37 5.95
N VAL A 258 -13.51 -15.37 6.80
CA VAL A 258 -14.07 -15.32 8.16
C VAL A 258 -15.59 -15.13 8.11
N ASP A 259 -16.06 -14.25 7.22
CA ASP A 259 -17.47 -13.84 7.17
C ASP A 259 -18.27 -14.59 6.08
N ALA A 260 -17.65 -14.79 4.91
CA ALA A 260 -18.31 -15.29 3.70
C ALA A 260 -17.75 -16.65 3.22
N GLY A 261 -16.88 -17.30 3.99
CA GLY A 261 -16.30 -18.58 3.62
C GLY A 261 -17.30 -19.73 3.65
N THR A 262 -17.24 -20.63 2.67
CA THR A 262 -17.88 -21.95 2.76
C THR A 262 -16.98 -22.91 3.54
N ASP A 263 -17.55 -24.00 4.06
CA ASP A 263 -16.76 -25.05 4.74
C ASP A 263 -15.72 -25.67 3.80
N GLU A 264 -16.04 -25.80 2.51
CA GLU A 264 -15.11 -26.28 1.49
C GLU A 264 -13.91 -25.34 1.33
N MET A 265 -14.15 -24.02 1.29
CA MET A 265 -13.08 -23.03 1.21
C MET A 265 -12.24 -22.99 2.48
N ARG A 266 -12.86 -23.13 3.65
CA ARG A 266 -12.14 -23.25 4.94
C ARG A 266 -11.25 -24.49 4.97
N ALA A 267 -11.79 -25.64 4.60
CA ALA A 267 -11.03 -26.90 4.51
C ALA A 267 -9.90 -26.81 3.47
N LEU A 268 -10.11 -26.08 2.38
CA LEU A 268 -9.06 -25.82 1.39
C LEU A 268 -7.96 -24.91 1.95
N ALA A 269 -8.33 -23.85 2.69
CA ALA A 269 -7.38 -23.01 3.39
C ALA A 269 -6.58 -23.81 4.43
N ASP A 270 -7.21 -24.74 5.17
CA ASP A 270 -6.52 -25.66 6.09
C ASP A 270 -5.44 -26.48 5.37
N ARG A 271 -5.80 -27.12 4.25
CA ARG A 271 -4.86 -27.93 3.47
C ARG A 271 -3.69 -27.12 2.91
N LEU A 272 -3.98 -25.92 2.40
CA LEU A 272 -2.94 -25.01 1.88
C LEU A 272 -2.03 -24.52 3.01
N HIS A 273 -2.60 -24.15 4.15
CA HIS A 273 -1.86 -23.74 5.34
C HIS A 273 -0.91 -24.84 5.81
N ALA A 274 -1.42 -26.05 6.03
CA ALA A 274 -0.62 -27.20 6.48
C ALA A 274 0.56 -27.50 5.54
N ARG A 275 0.40 -27.28 4.23
CA ARG A 275 1.45 -27.48 3.23
C ARG A 275 2.48 -26.36 3.19
N ILE A 276 2.06 -25.10 3.33
CA ILE A 276 2.88 -23.92 3.03
C ILE A 276 3.55 -23.37 4.30
N ALA A 277 2.83 -23.37 5.43
CA ALA A 277 3.27 -22.76 6.69
C ALA A 277 4.64 -23.27 7.16
N PRO A 278 4.95 -24.59 7.18
CA PRO A 278 6.23 -25.07 7.71
C PRO A 278 7.46 -24.48 7.00
N SER A 279 7.37 -24.29 5.68
CA SER A 279 8.46 -23.71 4.88
C SER A 279 8.67 -22.22 5.19
N ILE A 280 7.58 -21.48 5.36
CA ILE A 280 7.63 -20.05 5.70
C ILE A 280 8.13 -19.86 7.14
N GLU A 281 7.57 -20.61 8.10
CA GLU A 281 7.98 -20.58 9.50
C GLU A 281 9.47 -20.91 9.66
N ALA A 282 9.97 -21.95 8.99
CA ALA A 282 11.39 -22.31 9.02
C ALA A 282 12.28 -21.20 8.43
N LYS A 283 11.84 -20.50 7.38
CA LYS A 283 12.58 -19.35 6.81
C LYS A 283 12.63 -18.18 7.79
N VAL A 284 11.50 -17.85 8.42
CA VAL A 284 11.42 -16.77 9.41
C VAL A 284 12.30 -17.11 10.61
N ALA A 285 12.19 -18.32 11.17
CA ALA A 285 13.00 -18.79 12.30
C ALA A 285 14.51 -18.67 12.01
N ARG A 286 14.97 -19.14 10.84
CA ARG A 286 16.37 -18.99 10.42
C ARG A 286 16.82 -17.55 10.34
N ARG A 287 15.94 -16.62 9.97
CA ARG A 287 16.28 -15.20 9.83
C ARG A 287 16.28 -14.49 11.18
N VAL A 288 15.31 -14.78 12.04
CA VAL A 288 15.32 -14.33 13.44
C VAL A 288 16.61 -14.78 14.14
N ALA A 289 17.03 -16.04 13.95
CA ALA A 289 18.29 -16.55 14.48
C ALA A 289 19.54 -15.86 13.94
N ARG A 290 19.46 -15.12 12.82
CA ARG A 290 20.58 -14.36 12.24
C ARG A 290 20.57 -12.88 12.63
N LEU A 291 19.50 -12.37 13.23
CA LEU A 291 19.45 -11.00 13.75
C LEU A 291 20.40 -10.88 14.94
N LYS A 292 21.10 -9.73 15.03
CA LYS A 292 22.07 -9.46 16.11
C LYS A 292 21.34 -9.41 17.46
N PRO A 293 22.02 -9.68 18.59
CA PRO A 293 21.39 -9.58 19.92
C PRO A 293 20.77 -8.21 20.22
N SER A 294 21.34 -7.12 19.68
CA SER A 294 20.77 -5.76 19.80
C SER A 294 19.52 -5.52 18.94
N GLU A 295 19.21 -6.46 18.04
CA GLU A 295 18.06 -6.44 17.15
C GLU A 295 16.98 -7.45 17.56
N ARG A 296 17.28 -8.36 18.50
CA ARG A 296 16.35 -9.35 19.09
C ARG A 296 15.55 -8.74 20.25
#